data_AF-A0A0M3HKN4-F1
#
_entry.id   AF-A0A0M3HKN4-F1
#
_cell.length_a   1.000
_cell.length_b   1.000
_cell.length_c   1.000
_cell.angle_alpha   90.00
_cell.angle_beta   90.00
_cell.angle_gamma   90.00
#
_symmetry.space_group_name_H-M   'P 1'
#
loop_
_entity.id
_entity.type
_entity.pdbx_description
1 polymer ?
#
loop_
_entity_poly.entity_id
_entity_poly.type
_entity_poly.pdbx_seq_one_letter_code
_entity_poly.pdbx_strand_id
1 'polypeptide(L)'
;MKNSSLTKTKLNIIDPHSKGGKLKIKFKDVAGLHEAKIEVSEFVDYLKNPGRYTKLGAKLAKGALLTGPPGCGKTLLAKALAAESSAPFISMNGTEFVE
;
A
#
# COMPACT_ATOMS: atom_id res chain seq x y z
N MET A 1 0.75 26.84 23.09
CA MET A 1 1.43 25.75 23.83
C MET A 1 0.94 24.43 23.24
N LYS A 2 1.69 23.59 22.53
CA LYS A 2 3.12 23.45 22.24
C LYS A 2 3.28 23.04 20.77
N ASN A 3 4.31 23.57 20.11
CA ASN A 3 4.82 23.09 18.84
C ASN A 3 5.10 21.58 18.90
N SER A 4 4.74 20.88 17.84
CA SER A 4 5.36 19.60 17.49
C SER A 4 5.74 19.72 16.02
N SER A 5 6.98 20.16 15.77
CA SER A 5 7.62 19.97 14.48
C SER A 5 7.68 18.46 14.24
N LEU A 6 6.68 17.92 13.55
CA LEU A 6 6.91 16.75 12.72
C LEU A 6 7.91 17.21 11.68
N THR A 7 9.14 16.74 11.85
CA THR A 7 10.29 16.86 10.97
C THR A 7 9.82 16.90 9.52
N LYS A 8 10.27 17.89 8.73
CA LYS A 8 9.88 18.08 7.32
C LYS A 8 10.39 16.93 6.44
N THR A 9 9.87 15.72 6.61
CA THR A 9 10.14 14.58 5.74
C THR A 9 9.18 14.66 4.55
N LYS A 10 9.73 14.58 3.35
CA LYS A 10 8.98 14.75 2.10
C LYS A 10 8.18 13.49 1.78
N LEU A 11 7.02 13.31 2.43
CA LEU A 11 6.11 12.21 2.13
C LEU A 11 5.38 12.46 0.81
N ASN A 12 5.40 11.47 -0.09
CA ASN A 12 4.56 11.48 -1.28
C ASN A 12 3.24 10.76 -0.97
N ILE A 13 2.18 11.55 -0.80
CA ILE A 13 0.83 11.08 -0.44
C ILE A 13 -0.08 11.17 -1.65
N ILE A 14 -0.71 10.06 -2.00
CA ILE A 14 -1.71 9.98 -3.06
C ILE A 14 -3.03 9.55 -2.41
N ASP A 15 -3.98 10.48 -2.33
CA ASP A 15 -5.30 10.25 -1.76
C ASP A 15 -6.35 9.98 -2.86
N PRO A 16 -7.02 8.81 -2.86
CA PRO A 16 -7.96 8.42 -3.91
C PRO A 16 -9.28 9.21 -3.90
N HIS A 17 -9.58 9.93 -2.81
CA HIS A 17 -10.80 10.74 -2.67
C HIS A 17 -10.59 12.21 -3.10
N SER A 18 -9.33 12.65 -3.25
CA SER A 18 -8.98 13.98 -3.74
C SER A 18 -9.14 14.11 -5.25
N LYS A 19 -9.59 15.29 -5.72
CA LYS A 19 -9.91 15.60 -7.14
C LYS A 19 -8.73 15.42 -8.12
N GLY A 20 -7.48 15.28 -7.64
CA GLY A 20 -6.28 15.10 -8.48
C GLY A 20 -5.44 13.85 -8.20
N GLY A 21 -5.85 12.98 -7.25
CA GLY A 21 -4.98 11.99 -6.62
C GLY A 21 -5.31 10.52 -6.92
N LYS A 22 -5.72 10.16 -8.14
CA LYS A 22 -6.05 8.76 -8.45
C LYS A 22 -4.87 7.99 -9.04
N LEU A 23 -4.43 6.94 -8.34
CA LEU A 23 -3.57 5.91 -8.91
C LEU A 23 -4.32 5.23 -10.06
N LYS A 24 -3.73 5.27 -11.27
CA LYS A 24 -4.33 4.68 -12.47
C LYS A 24 -3.99 3.21 -12.69
N ILE A 25 -3.03 2.67 -11.92
CA ILE A 25 -2.48 1.33 -12.09
C ILE A 25 -3.35 0.33 -11.31
N LYS A 26 -3.76 -0.77 -11.95
CA LYS A 26 -4.55 -1.85 -11.36
C LYS A 26 -3.79 -3.18 -11.41
N PHE A 27 -4.30 -4.22 -10.74
CA PHE A 27 -3.65 -5.55 -10.76
C PHE A 27 -3.54 -6.17 -12.15
N LYS A 28 -4.44 -5.81 -13.06
CA LYS A 28 -4.38 -6.21 -14.47
C LYS A 28 -3.19 -5.62 -15.22
N ASP A 29 -2.66 -4.48 -14.78
CA ASP A 29 -1.55 -3.77 -15.44
C ASP A 29 -0.17 -4.28 -14.94
N VAL A 30 -0.17 -5.19 -13.98
CA VAL A 30 1.03 -5.87 -13.48
C VAL A 30 1.13 -7.23 -14.18
N ALA A 31 2.21 -7.51 -14.92
CA ALA A 31 2.39 -8.84 -15.54
C ALA A 31 2.99 -9.83 -14.53
N GLY A 32 2.58 -11.11 -14.59
CA GLY A 32 3.10 -12.17 -13.72
C GLY A 32 2.72 -11.99 -12.23
N LEU A 33 3.64 -12.38 -11.33
CA LEU A 33 3.50 -12.26 -9.86
C LEU A 33 2.21 -12.87 -9.31
N HIS A 34 1.77 -14.02 -9.85
CA HIS A 34 0.46 -14.59 -9.54
C HIS A 34 0.25 -14.83 -8.04
N GLU A 35 1.20 -15.52 -7.40
CA GLU A 35 1.16 -15.80 -5.96
C GLU A 35 1.18 -14.50 -5.14
N ALA A 36 2.11 -13.60 -5.44
CA ALA A 36 2.20 -12.32 -4.72
C ALA A 36 0.93 -11.48 -4.85
N LYS A 37 0.25 -11.51 -6.01
CA LYS A 37 -1.05 -10.83 -6.20
C LYS A 37 -2.14 -11.44 -5.35
N ILE A 38 -2.18 -12.77 -5.21
CA ILE A 38 -3.16 -13.45 -4.35
C ILE A 38 -2.95 -13.00 -2.90
N GLU A 39 -1.72 -13.11 -2.40
CA GLU A 39 -1.36 -12.70 -1.02
C GLU A 39 -1.71 -11.23 -0.77
N VAL A 40 -1.33 -10.31 -1.68
CA VAL A 40 -1.65 -8.90 -1.46
C VAL A 40 -3.14 -8.59 -1.63
N SER A 41 -3.89 -9.38 -2.42
CA SER A 41 -5.33 -9.20 -2.59
C SER A 41 -6.11 -9.52 -1.31
N GLU A 42 -5.56 -10.32 -0.40
CA GLU A 42 -6.18 -10.54 0.91
C GLU A 42 -6.21 -9.26 1.75
N PHE A 43 -5.20 -8.39 1.64
CA PHE A 43 -5.23 -7.08 2.28
C PHE A 43 -6.37 -6.22 1.71
N VAL A 44 -6.64 -6.30 0.41
CA VAL A 44 -7.77 -5.60 -0.22
C VAL A 44 -9.10 -6.11 0.33
N ASP A 45 -9.28 -7.43 0.39
CA ASP A 45 -10.53 -8.03 0.88
C ASP A 45 -10.74 -7.69 2.36
N TYR A 46 -9.69 -7.74 3.17
CA TYR A 46 -9.75 -7.34 4.57
C TYR A 46 -10.16 -5.86 4.73
N LEU A 47 -9.55 -4.94 3.99
CA LEU A 47 -9.88 -3.51 4.08
C LEU A 47 -11.34 -3.24 3.69
N LYS A 48 -11.90 -4.04 2.77
CA LYS A 48 -13.30 -3.94 2.35
C LYS A 48 -14.27 -4.64 3.30
N ASN A 49 -13.87 -5.77 3.89
CA ASN A 49 -14.72 -6.66 4.68
C ASN A 49 -14.14 -7.02 6.06
N PRO A 50 -13.73 -6.05 6.89
CA PRO A 50 -12.98 -6.33 8.12
C PRO A 50 -13.79 -7.19 9.12
N GLY A 51 -15.12 -7.02 9.14
CA GLY A 51 -16.00 -7.78 10.04
C GLY A 51 -15.98 -9.29 9.83
N ARG A 52 -15.67 -9.77 8.62
CA ARG A 52 -15.56 -11.22 8.33
C ARG A 52 -14.37 -11.82 9.06
N TYR A 53 -13.23 -11.13 9.03
CA TYR A 53 -11.98 -11.59 9.62
C TYR A 53 -12.01 -11.48 11.15
N THR A 54 -12.59 -10.41 11.70
CA THR A 54 -12.75 -10.26 13.15
C THR A 54 -13.62 -11.38 13.74
N LYS A 55 -14.70 -11.78 13.06
CA LYS A 55 -15.59 -12.87 13.51
C LYS A 55 -14.90 -14.24 13.56
N LEU A 56 -13.93 -14.46 12.67
CA LEU A 56 -13.15 -15.70 12.60
C LEU A 56 -11.99 -15.71 13.61
N GLY A 57 -11.78 -14.64 14.38
CA GLY A 57 -10.61 -14.49 15.24
C GLY A 57 -9.29 -14.38 14.47
N ALA A 58 -9.36 -14.09 13.17
CA ALA A 58 -8.18 -14.01 12.32
C ALA A 58 -7.38 -12.75 12.65
N LYS A 59 -6.07 -12.91 12.80
CA LYS A 59 -5.14 -11.81 13.04
C LYS A 59 -4.59 -11.33 11.70
N LEU A 60 -4.84 -10.07 11.36
CA LEU A 60 -4.33 -9.49 10.13
C LEU A 60 -2.80 -9.44 10.15
N ALA A 61 -2.19 -9.71 9.00
CA ALA A 61 -0.79 -9.40 8.76
C ALA A 61 -0.55 -7.90 8.99
N LYS A 62 0.40 -7.57 9.88
CA LYS A 62 0.71 -6.16 10.22
C LYS A 62 1.38 -5.39 9.08
N GLY A 63 1.92 -6.10 8.09
CA GLY A 63 2.59 -5.54 6.92
C GLY A 63 3.12 -6.65 6.03
N ALA A 64 3.62 -6.27 4.87
CA ALA A 64 4.25 -7.18 3.91
C ALA A 64 5.61 -6.61 3.48
N LEU A 65 6.61 -7.48 3.31
CA LEU A 65 7.92 -7.13 2.77
C LEU A 65 8.06 -7.74 1.38
N LEU A 66 8.14 -6.89 0.36
CA LEU A 66 8.38 -7.32 -1.01
C LEU A 66 9.90 -7.34 -1.28
N THR A 67 10.46 -8.52 -1.50
CA THR A 67 11.89 -8.71 -1.83
C THR A 67 12.07 -9.29 -3.23
N GLY A 68 13.27 -9.12 -3.80
CA GLY A 68 13.66 -9.69 -5.10
C GLY A 68 14.55 -8.76 -5.92
N PRO A 69 15.02 -9.20 -7.10
CA PRO A 69 15.87 -8.40 -7.98
C PRO A 69 15.24 -7.06 -8.40
N PRO A 70 16.04 -6.04 -8.78
CA PRO A 70 15.50 -4.80 -9.32
C PRO A 70 14.69 -5.07 -10.60
N GLY A 71 13.63 -4.29 -10.84
CA GLY A 71 12.80 -4.42 -12.05
C GLY A 71 11.65 -5.44 -11.98
N CYS A 72 11.55 -6.27 -10.94
CA CYS A 72 10.46 -7.27 -10.82
C CYS A 72 9.08 -6.70 -10.41
N GLY A 73 8.83 -5.39 -10.58
CA GLY A 73 7.49 -4.83 -10.37
C GLY A 73 7.01 -4.65 -8.92
N LYS A 74 7.88 -4.75 -7.90
CA LYS A 74 7.51 -4.56 -6.47
C LYS A 74 6.75 -3.26 -6.20
N THR A 75 7.31 -2.13 -6.63
CA THR A 75 6.68 -0.80 -6.45
C THR A 75 5.40 -0.66 -7.27
N LEU A 76 5.34 -1.32 -8.44
CA LEU A 76 4.15 -1.32 -9.29
C LEU A 76 3.00 -2.09 -8.62
N LEU A 77 3.30 -3.25 -8.01
CA LEU A 77 2.34 -4.05 -7.25
C LEU A 77 1.79 -3.28 -6.04
N ALA A 78 2.64 -2.58 -5.30
CA ALA A 78 2.20 -1.75 -4.16
C ALA A 78 1.25 -0.61 -4.59
N LYS A 79 1.53 0.04 -5.73
CA LYS A 79 0.64 1.07 -6.30
C LYS A 79 -0.69 0.48 -6.78
N ALA A 80 -0.65 -0.68 -7.43
CA ALA A 80 -1.85 -1.40 -7.85
C ALA A 80 -2.73 -1.79 -6.66
N LEU A 81 -2.12 -2.32 -5.59
CA LEU A 81 -2.80 -2.69 -4.36
C LEU A 81 -3.59 -1.52 -3.76
N ALA A 82 -2.97 -0.34 -3.63
CA ALA A 82 -3.65 0.84 -3.10
C ALA A 82 -4.78 1.34 -4.00
N ALA A 83 -4.62 1.25 -5.33
CA ALA A 83 -5.69 1.58 -6.27
C ALA A 83 -6.90 0.64 -6.14
N GLU A 84 -6.67 -0.67 -5.96
CA GLU A 84 -7.73 -1.69 -5.83
C GLU A 84 -8.49 -1.59 -4.50
N SER A 85 -7.81 -1.19 -3.42
CA SER A 85 -8.43 -0.98 -2.11
C SER A 85 -9.06 0.40 -1.95
N SER A 86 -8.80 1.33 -2.88
CA SER A 86 -9.16 2.75 -2.71
C SER A 86 -8.64 3.33 -1.40
N ALA A 87 -7.47 2.86 -0.95
CA ALA A 87 -6.79 3.38 0.23
C ALA A 87 -5.76 4.46 -0.15
N PRO A 88 -5.48 5.43 0.75
CA PRO A 88 -4.38 6.37 0.56
C PRO A 88 -3.04 5.63 0.38
N PHE A 89 -2.25 6.07 -0.61
CA PHE A 89 -0.91 5.53 -0.86
C PHE A 89 0.14 6.54 -0.39
N ILE A 90 0.88 6.16 0.64
CA ILE A 90 1.97 6.96 1.20
C ILE A 90 3.28 6.28 0.79
N SER A 91 4.17 7.04 0.19
CA SER A 91 5.49 6.55 -0.23
C SER A 91 6.59 7.48 0.20
N MET A 92 7.72 6.88 0.56
CA MET A 92 8.94 7.56 1.01
C MET A 92 10.14 6.71 0.58
N ASN A 93 11.23 7.34 0.15
CA ASN A 93 12.45 6.60 -0.13
C ASN A 93 13.15 6.26 1.20
N GLY A 94 13.68 5.04 1.33
CA GLY A 94 14.39 4.62 2.55
C GLY A 94 15.58 5.52 2.90
N THR A 95 16.21 6.15 1.90
CA THR A 95 17.30 7.13 2.13
C THR A 95 16.81 8.43 2.77
N GLU A 96 15.51 8.75 2.69
CA GLU A 96 14.90 9.92 3.35
C GLU A 96 14.57 9.65 4.82
N PHE A 97 14.82 8.43 5.31
CA PHE A 97 14.53 7.99 6.68
C PHE A 97 15.72 8.11 7.65
N VAL A 98 16.85 8.68 7.22
CA VAL A 98 18.03 8.78 8.09
C VAL A 98 17.85 9.96 9.05
N GLU A 99 17.82 9.66 10.36
CA GLU A 99 17.94 10.61 11.48
C GLU A 99 19.38 10.65 11.99
#